data_AF-A0A0G0PDZ9-F1
#
_entry.id   AF-A0A0G0PDZ9-F1
#
_cell.length_a   1.000
_cell.length_b   1.000
_cell.length_c   1.000
_cell.angle_alpha   90.00
_cell.angle_beta   90.00
_cell.angle_gamma   90.00
#
_symmetry.space_group_name_H-M   'P 1'
#
loop_
_entity.id
_entity.type
_entity.pdbx_description
1 polymer ?
#
loop_
_entity_poly.entity_id
_entity_poly.type
_entity_poly.pdbx_seq_one_letter_code
_entity_poly.pdbx_strand_id
1 'polypeptide(L)' 'YFVTKEAERTRTEEEIKYSTDQAQGFLSDVAPTILELLQIAKPSEMTGDSLLEYLK' A
#
# COMPACT_ATOMS: atom_id res chain seq x y z
N TYR A 1 -2.90 18.28 0.87
CA TYR A 1 -2.12 18.14 -0.36
C TYR A 1 -2.26 19.41 -1.17
N PHE A 2 -1.17 20.11 -1.45
CA PHE A 2 -1.13 21.18 -2.45
C PHE A 2 -0.84 20.53 -3.80
N VAL A 3 -1.80 20.58 -4.73
CA VAL A 3 -1.62 20.09 -6.09
C VAL A 3 -1.61 21.32 -7.00
N THR A 4 -0.42 21.73 -7.46
CA THR A 4 -0.29 22.79 -8.48
C THR A 4 -0.18 22.14 -9.87
N LYS A 5 -0.70 22.83 -10.90
CA LYS A 5 -0.61 22.34 -12.30
C LYS A 5 0.83 22.19 -12.79
N GLU A 6 1.79 22.86 -12.17
CA GLU A 6 3.21 22.73 -12.56
C GLU A 6 3.81 21.38 -12.15
N ALA A 7 3.22 20.68 -11.18
CA ALA A 7 3.64 19.34 -10.75
C ALA A 7 2.94 18.20 -11.52
N GLU A 8 2.06 18.54 -12.46
CA GLU A 8 1.33 17.56 -13.28
C GLU A 8 2.27 17.01 -14.36
N ARG A 9 2.82 15.82 -14.12
CA ARG A 9 3.61 15.06 -15.09
C ARG A 9 2.83 13.81 -15.51
N THR A 10 2.77 13.55 -16.81
CA THR A 10 2.28 12.26 -17.34
C THR A 10 3.26 11.16 -16.94
N ARG A 11 2.79 10.23 -16.11
CA ARG A 11 3.55 9.02 -15.75
C ARG A 11 3.57 8.06 -16.92
N THR A 12 4.68 7.37 -17.15
CA THR A 12 4.71 6.28 -18.13
C THR A 12 3.91 5.08 -17.62
N GLU A 13 3.46 4.20 -18.52
CA GLU A 13 2.75 2.97 -18.15
C GLU A 13 3.59 2.10 -17.18
N GLU A 14 4.91 2.09 -17.36
CA GLU A 14 5.86 1.40 -16.48
C GLU A 14 5.94 2.05 -15.10
N GLU A 15 5.93 3.38 -15.01
CA GLU A 15 5.90 4.11 -13.73
C GLU A 15 4.57 3.90 -12.99
N ILE A 16 3.45 3.87 -13.71
CA ILE A 16 2.13 3.56 -13.15
C ILE A 16 2.13 2.14 -12.59
N LYS A 17 2.56 1.16 -13.41
CA LYS A 17 2.65 -0.23 -13.00
C LYS A 17 3.55 -0.39 -11.78
N TYR A 18 4.75 0.20 -11.79
CA TYR A 18 5.68 0.15 -10.66
C TYR A 18 5.09 0.78 -9.39
N SER A 19 4.41 1.92 -9.50
CA SER A 19 3.76 2.56 -8.35
C SER A 19 2.55 1.81 -7.79
N THR A 20 2.00 0.86 -8.57
CA THR A 20 0.86 0.03 -8.18
C THR A 20 1.29 -1.36 -7.70
N ASP A 21 2.34 -1.94 -8.30
CA ASP A 21 2.89 -3.27 -7.97
C ASP A 21 3.80 -3.24 -6.74
N GLN A 22 4.51 -2.14 -6.50
CA GLN A 22 5.34 -2.03 -5.31
C GLN A 22 4.42 -1.74 -4.13
N ALA A 23 4.47 -2.60 -3.11
CA ALA A 23 3.91 -2.30 -1.81
C ALA A 23 4.57 -1.02 -1.26
N GLN A 24 4.00 0.14 -1.56
CA GLN A 24 4.15 1.34 -0.76
C GLN A 24 3.41 1.05 0.55
N GLY A 25 3.96 0.16 1.38
CA GLY A 25 3.32 -0.23 2.64
C GLY A 25 2.95 1.03 3.39
N PHE A 26 1.67 1.34 3.42
CA PHE A 26 1.17 2.50 4.14
C PHE A 26 1.30 2.16 5.63
N LEU A 27 1.45 3.18 6.47
CA LEU A 27 1.49 2.95 7.93
C LEU A 27 0.26 2.17 8.43
N SER A 28 -0.86 2.22 7.71
CA SER A 28 -2.07 1.44 7.96
C SER A 28 -1.91 -0.08 7.81
N ASP A 29 -0.92 -0.54 7.04
CA ASP A 29 -0.72 -1.95 6.69
C ASP A 29 0.05 -2.71 7.80
N VAL A 30 0.68 -1.96 8.72
CA VAL A 30 1.46 -2.51 9.83
C VAL A 30 0.58 -3.33 10.78
N ALA A 31 -0.59 -2.81 11.16
CA ALA A 31 -1.47 -3.50 12.09
C ALA A 31 -2.03 -4.82 11.49
N PRO A 32 -2.61 -4.84 10.27
CA PRO A 32 -2.98 -6.08 9.58
C PRO A 32 -1.84 -7.10 9.47
N THR A 33 -0.62 -6.64 9.16
CA THR A 33 0.57 -7.51 9.07
C THR A 33 0.88 -8.18 10.42
N ILE A 34 0.81 -7.43 11.53
CA ILE A 34 1.01 -7.99 12.87
C ILE A 34 -0.08 -9.00 13.22
N LEU A 35 -1.34 -8.71 12.89
CA LEU A 35 -2.45 -9.63 13.14
C LEU A 35 -2.25 -10.96 12.41
N GLU A 36 -1.82 -10.94 11.15
CA GLU A 36 -1.53 -12.16 10.39
C GLU A 36 -0.37 -12.96 11.00
N LEU A 37 0.73 -12.31 11.39
CA LEU A 37 1.86 -12.97 12.06
C LEU A 37 1.45 -13.69 13.36
N LEU A 38 0.49 -13.10 14.08
CA LEU A 38 -0.06 -13.65 15.32
C LEU A 38 -1.22 -14.64 15.08
N GLN A 39 -1.57 -14.91 13.81
CA GLN A 39 -2.71 -15.76 13.41
C GLN A 39 -4.05 -15.27 13.98
N ILE A 40 -4.22 -13.94 14.07
CA ILE A 40 -5.45 -13.27 14.49
C ILE A 40 -6.20 -12.76 13.26
N ALA A 41 -7.52 -12.94 13.23
CA ALA A 41 -8.34 -12.46 12.13
C ALA A 41 -8.37 -10.92 12.07
N LYS A 42 -8.16 -10.37 10.87
CA LYS A 42 -8.31 -8.93 10.59
C LYS A 42 -9.81 -8.54 10.64
N PRO A 43 -10.20 -7.49 11.37
CA PRO A 43 -11.58 -6.99 11.39
C PRO A 43 -11.94 -6.29 10.06
N SER A 44 -13.22 -6.28 9.71
CA SER A 44 -13.73 -5.73 8.44
C SER A 44 -13.55 -4.22 8.27
N GLU A 45 -13.40 -3.49 9.38
CA GLU A 45 -13.24 -2.04 9.42
C GLU A 45 -11.81 -1.59 9.09
N MET A 46 -10.83 -2.51 9.16
CA MET A 46 -9.44 -2.19 8.82
C MET A 46 -9.26 -2.11 7.30
N THR A 47 -8.80 -0.94 6.85
CA THR A 47 -8.60 -0.66 5.42
C THR A 47 -7.22 -1.06 4.91
N GLY A 48 -6.22 -1.18 5.79
CA GLY A 48 -4.87 -1.62 5.41
C GLY A 48 -4.80 -3.12 5.19
N ASP A 49 -3.84 -3.60 4.42
CA ASP A 49 -3.67 -5.01 4.11
C ASP A 49 -2.33 -5.55 4.61
N SER A 50 -2.22 -6.87 4.77
CA SER A 50 -0.97 -7.47 5.22
C SER A 50 0.10 -7.40 4.14
N LEU A 51 1.32 -7.05 4.53
CA LEU A 51 2.44 -6.91 3.61
C LEU A 51 3.19 -8.22 3.36
N LEU A 52 2.87 -9.30 4.09
CA LEU A 52 3.61 -10.56 4.03
C LEU A 52 3.58 -11.20 2.64
N GLU A 53 2.51 -11.00 1.87
CA GLU A 53 2.39 -11.55 0.51
C GLU A 53 3.39 -10.93 -0.48
N TYR A 54 3.80 -9.69 -0.24
CA TYR A 54 4.74 -8.94 -1.09
C TYR A 54 6.21 -9.15 -0.71
N LEU A 55 6.48 -9.79 0.43
CA LEU A 55 7.83 -10.06 0.94
C LEU A 55 8.34 -11.48 0.63
N LYS A 56 7.54 -12.28 -0.08
CA LYS A 56 7.88 -13.65 -0.47
C LYS A 56 8.92 -13.71 -1.60
#